data_AF-A0A4U6QDZ8-F1
#
_entry.id   AF-A0A4U6QDZ8-F1
#
_cell.length_a   1.000
_cell.length_b   1.000
_cell.length_c   1.000
_cell.angle_alpha   90.00
_cell.angle_beta   90.00
_cell.angle_gamma   90.00
#
_symmetry.space_group_name_H-M   'P 1'
#
loop_
_entity.id
_entity.type
_entity.pdbx_description
1 polymer ?
#
loop_
_entity_poly.entity_id
_entity_poly.type
_entity_poly.pdbx_seq_one_letter_code
_entity_poly.pdbx_strand_id
1 'polypeptide(L)' 'MSVITAKFAAAREFVAEHRAAAARRRVLEAELAAFSTPADRLEIEAIVSRYPDEETREVRDILDRQFV' A
#
# COMPACT_ATOMS: atom_id res chain seq x y z
N MET A 1 24.11 -27.40 -8.36
CA MET A 1 23.73 -25.97 -8.31
C MET A 1 24.62 -25.28 -7.29
N SER A 2 25.20 -24.10 -7.59
CA SER A 2 26.11 -23.40 -6.66
C SER A 2 25.34 -22.59 -5.62
N VAL A 3 25.84 -22.56 -4.38
CA VAL A 3 25.27 -21.74 -3.28
C VAL A 3 25.24 -20.24 -3.61
N ILE A 4 26.16 -19.78 -4.47
CA ILE A 4 26.21 -18.39 -4.93
C ILE A 4 24.99 -18.10 -5.84
N THR A 5 24.67 -18.99 -6.77
CA THR A 5 23.50 -18.86 -7.66
C THR A 5 22.20 -18.81 -6.86
N ALA A 6 22.08 -19.64 -5.83
CA ALA A 6 20.89 -19.64 -4.96
C ALA A 6 20.71 -18.32 -4.20
N LYS A 7 21.80 -17.73 -3.67
CA LYS A 7 21.75 -16.42 -3.00
C LYS A 7 21.33 -15.29 -3.94
N PHE A 8 21.83 -15.28 -5.17
CA PHE A 8 21.41 -14.29 -6.17
C PHE A 8 19.95 -14.44 -6.58
N ALA A 9 19.44 -15.67 -6.69
CA ALA A 9 18.02 -15.92 -6.96
C ALA A 9 17.13 -15.36 -5.84
N ALA A 10 17.44 -15.68 -4.58
CA ALA A 10 16.69 -15.17 -3.42
C ALA A 10 16.72 -13.64 -3.33
N ALA A 11 17.88 -13.02 -3.59
CA ALA A 11 17.99 -11.56 -3.60
C ALA A 11 17.13 -10.92 -4.71
N ARG A 12 17.07 -11.54 -5.90
CA ARG A 12 16.22 -11.04 -7.01
C ARG A 12 14.74 -11.18 -6.69
N GLU A 13 14.34 -12.28 -6.09
CA GLU A 13 12.97 -12.52 -5.64
C GLU A 13 12.55 -11.48 -4.60
N PHE A 14 13.37 -11.27 -3.56
CA PHE A 14 13.13 -10.23 -2.56
C PHE A 14 12.98 -8.83 -3.17
N VAL A 15 13.85 -8.46 -4.12
CA VAL A 15 13.77 -7.16 -4.82
C VAL A 15 12.51 -7.09 -5.69
N ALA A 16 12.14 -8.17 -6.37
CA ALA A 16 10.92 -8.22 -7.17
C ALA A 16 9.66 -8.06 -6.31
N GLU A 17 9.60 -8.73 -5.17
CA GLU A 17 8.52 -8.60 -4.19
C GLU A 17 8.42 -7.17 -3.65
N HIS A 18 9.55 -6.56 -3.26
CA HIS A 18 9.58 -5.18 -2.77
C HIS A 18 9.12 -4.19 -3.84
N ARG A 19 9.55 -4.37 -5.10
CA ARG A 19 9.11 -3.54 -6.21
C ARG A 19 7.62 -3.72 -6.49
N ALA A 20 7.11 -4.94 -6.43
CA ALA A 20 5.69 -5.23 -6.59
C ALA A 20 4.86 -4.63 -5.46
N ALA A 21 5.33 -4.68 -4.21
CA ALA A 21 4.69 -4.03 -3.07
C ALA A 21 4.68 -2.50 -3.23
N ALA A 22 5.81 -1.90 -3.60
CA ALA A 22 5.89 -0.46 -3.84
C ALA A 22 5.01 0.00 -5.02
N ALA A 23 4.91 -0.80 -6.08
CA ALA A 23 4.01 -0.52 -7.20
C ALA A 23 2.55 -0.60 -6.78
N ARG A 24 2.15 -1.64 -6.04
CA ARG A 24 0.79 -1.76 -5.49
C ARG A 24 0.43 -0.58 -4.59
N ARG A 25 1.34 -0.18 -3.71
CA ARG A 25 1.14 0.97 -2.84
C ARG A 25 0.98 2.27 -3.62
N ARG A 26 1.78 2.52 -4.66
CA ARG A 26 1.62 3.71 -5.52
C ARG A 26 0.29 3.75 -6.26
N VAL A 27 -0.20 2.60 -6.71
CA VAL A 27 -1.53 2.50 -7.33
C VAL A 27 -2.60 2.85 -6.32
N LEU A 28 -2.56 2.27 -5.12
CA LEU A 28 -3.49 2.60 -4.05
C LEU A 28 -3.44 4.08 -3.65
N GLU A 29 -2.24 4.66 -3.54
CA GLU A 29 -2.06 6.10 -3.28
C GLU A 29 -2.70 6.95 -4.38
N ALA A 30 -2.55 6.57 -5.66
CA ALA A 30 -3.16 7.29 -6.77
C ALA A 30 -4.69 7.14 -6.83
N GLU A 31 -5.21 5.95 -6.51
CA GLU A 31 -6.65 5.69 -6.40
C GLU A 31 -7.27 6.52 -5.28
N LEU A 32 -6.65 6.54 -4.10
CA LEU A 32 -7.12 7.33 -2.96
C LEU A 32 -6.98 8.83 -3.20
N ALA A 33 -5.95 9.27 -3.91
CA ALA A 33 -5.76 10.68 -4.26
C ALA A 33 -6.86 11.21 -5.22
N ALA A 34 -7.56 10.33 -5.95
CA ALA A 34 -8.71 10.74 -6.76
C ALA A 34 -9.88 11.24 -5.91
N PHE A 35 -10.00 10.77 -4.67
CA PHE A 35 -11.04 11.13 -3.70
C PHE A 35 -10.65 12.36 -2.87
N SER A 36 -10.34 13.46 -3.54
CA SER A 36 -9.63 14.62 -2.97
C SER A 36 -10.46 15.59 -2.10
N THR A 37 -11.77 15.39 -1.95
CA THR A 37 -12.61 16.33 -1.18
C THR A 37 -12.76 15.90 0.28
N PRO A 38 -13.06 16.85 1.20
CA PRO A 38 -13.38 16.48 2.60
C PRO A 38 -14.58 15.54 2.72
N ALA A 39 -15.55 15.62 1.79
CA ALA A 39 -16.70 14.72 1.76
C ALA A 39 -16.28 13.29 1.38
N ASP A 40 -15.42 13.14 0.37
CA ASP A 40 -14.90 11.82 -0.02
C ASP A 40 -14.08 11.19 1.12
N ARG A 41 -13.27 12.00 1.83
CA ARG A 41 -12.52 11.55 3.01
C ARG A 41 -13.46 10.98 4.08
N LEU A 42 -14.54 11.69 4.41
CA LEU A 42 -15.52 11.22 5.39
C LEU A 42 -16.19 9.91 4.95
N GLU A 43 -16.48 9.76 3.65
CA GLU A 43 -17.06 8.53 3.11
C GLU A 43 -16.11 7.34 3.25
N ILE A 44 -14.84 7.53 2.87
CA ILE A 44 -13.83 6.46 2.98
C ILE A 44 -13.58 6.11 4.45
N GLU A 45 -13.50 7.09 5.35
CA GLU A 45 -13.37 6.85 6.80
C GLU A 45 -14.57 6.06 7.34
N ALA A 46 -15.78 6.38 6.89
CA ALA A 46 -16.98 5.65 7.27
C ALA A 46 -16.95 4.19 6.78
N ILE A 47 -16.44 3.93 5.58
CA ILE A 47 -16.27 2.57 5.06
C ILE A 47 -15.22 1.82 5.87
N VAL A 48 -14.05 2.42 6.06
CA VAL A 48 -12.90 1.84 6.77
C VAL A 48 -13.24 1.50 8.21
N SER A 49 -14.04 2.33 8.90
CA SER A 49 -14.45 2.10 10.29
C SER A 49 -15.25 0.80 10.52
N ARG A 50 -15.75 0.16 9.46
CA ARG A 50 -16.49 -1.12 9.52
C ARG A 50 -15.59 -2.35 9.57
N TYR A 51 -14.29 -2.18 9.34
CA TYR A 51 -13.31 -3.26 9.27
C TYR A 51 -12.27 -3.15 10.40
N PRO A 52 -11.61 -4.26 10.78
CA PRO A 52 -10.54 -4.23 11.76
C PRO A 52 -9.41 -3.28 11.38
N ASP A 53 -8.75 -2.73 12.40
CA ASP A 53 -7.67 -1.77 12.20
C ASP A 53 -6.47 -2.38 11.49
N GLU A 54 -6.17 -3.67 11.71
CA GLU A 54 -5.09 -4.35 10.99
C GLU A 54 -5.29 -4.38 9.47
N GLU A 55 -6.52 -4.54 9.01
CA GLU A 55 -6.85 -4.68 7.58
C GLU A 55 -6.84 -3.33 6.87
N THR A 56 -7.14 -2.26 7.60
CA THR A 56 -7.35 -0.92 7.03
C THR A 56 -6.25 0.07 7.36
N ARG A 57 -5.21 -0.35 8.09
CA ARG A 57 -4.07 0.49 8.48
C ARG A 57 -3.42 1.21 7.29
N GLU A 58 -3.18 0.50 6.18
CA GLU A 58 -2.53 1.10 5.01
C GLU A 58 -3.38 2.22 4.39
N VAL A 59 -4.70 2.03 4.32
CA VAL A 59 -5.62 3.05 3.80
C VAL A 59 -5.61 4.28 4.71
N ARG A 60 -5.70 4.10 6.03
CA ARG A 60 -5.65 5.22 7.00
C ARG A 60 -4.33 5.99 6.91
N ASP A 61 -3.20 5.28 6.88
CA ASP A 61 -1.87 5.89 6.73
C ASP A 61 -1.74 6.73 5.44
N ILE A 62 -2.35 6.29 4.34
CA ILE A 62 -2.33 7.04 3.08
C ILE A 62 -3.21 8.27 3.17
N LEU A 63 -4.43 8.15 3.70
CA LEU A 63 -5.35 9.28 3.85
C LEU A 63 -4.76 10.36 4.76
N ASP A 64 -4.17 9.99 5.89
CA ASP A 64 -3.54 10.95 6.81
C ASP A 64 -2.35 11.70 6.18
N ARG A 65 -1.68 11.09 5.19
CA ARG A 65 -0.60 11.75 4.43
C ARG A 65 -1.11 12.68 3.33
N GLN A 66 -2.24 12.36 2.72
CA GLN A 66 -2.79 13.09 1.58
C GLN A 66 -3.67 14.28 2.00
N PHE A 67 -4.31 14.18 3.16
CA PHE A 67 -5.21 15.20 3.70
C PHE A 67 -4.58 15.84 4.94
N VAL A 68 -3.75 16.87 4.70
CA VAL A 68 -3.10 17.69 5.74
C VAL A 68 -3.91 18.95 6.01
#